data_AF-A0A2G2GJI1-F1
#
_entry.id   AF-A0A2G2GJI1-F1
#
_cell.length_a   1.000
_cell.length_b   1.000
_cell.length_c   1.000
_cell.angle_alpha   90.00
_cell.angle_beta   90.00
_cell.angle_gamma   90.00
#
_symmetry.space_group_name_H-M   'P 1'
#
loop_
_entity.id
_entity.type
_entity.pdbx_description
1 polymer ?
#
loop_
_entity_poly.entity_id
_entity_poly.type
_entity_poly.pdbx_seq_one_letter_code
_entity_poly.pdbx_strand_id
1 'polypeptide(L)'
;MTKMNRKISTLILSLFALPALLLVGCGDDRISHVILETSHGNIEIAIYNEKAPISAADFLYYVDNGLYDGEGFYRAVRPQTDPRGLNMEIIQGGLLGMETVTATIEHETTQVTGLSHTDGAISIARDEPGTGSAAYFFISIGDNTELDFGGERNPDGQGYAVFGKVIKGMDVVRAIQMSDTGAISDDAITQGQMLTKPVIIVKAKRK
;
A
#
# COMPACT_ATOMS: atom_id res chain seq x y z
N MET A 1 49.52 84.39 -1.32
CA MET A 1 49.33 83.10 -0.61
C MET A 1 48.06 82.45 -1.10
N THR A 2 48.21 81.59 -2.11
CA THR A 2 47.14 80.92 -2.84
C THR A 2 46.75 79.65 -2.07
N LYS A 3 45.49 79.52 -1.63
CA LYS A 3 44.99 78.30 -0.98
C LYS A 3 44.09 77.53 -1.95
N MET A 4 44.49 76.29 -2.16
CA MET A 4 44.02 75.33 -3.14
C MET A 4 43.22 74.23 -2.38
N ASN A 5 42.25 73.62 -3.08
CA ASN A 5 41.68 72.27 -2.83
C ASN A 5 40.75 72.09 -1.61
N ARG A 6 39.72 71.21 -1.61
CA ARG A 6 39.41 70.04 -2.45
C ARG A 6 37.93 69.64 -2.20
N LYS A 7 37.17 69.32 -3.25
CA LYS A 7 35.85 68.67 -3.12
C LYS A 7 36.05 67.16 -2.90
N ILE A 8 35.49 66.62 -1.82
CA ILE A 8 35.47 65.17 -1.54
C ILE A 8 34.13 64.65 -2.04
N SER A 9 34.16 63.74 -3.01
CA SER A 9 32.99 63.03 -3.53
C SER A 9 32.95 61.65 -2.89
N THR A 10 31.89 61.37 -2.14
CA THR A 10 31.67 60.08 -1.47
C THR A 10 30.98 59.12 -2.43
N LEU A 11 31.67 58.06 -2.84
CA LEU A 11 31.14 56.98 -3.66
C LEU A 11 30.51 55.92 -2.73
N ILE A 12 29.19 55.78 -2.77
CA ILE A 12 28.45 54.74 -2.03
C ILE A 12 28.36 53.50 -2.93
N LEU A 13 29.04 52.42 -2.55
CA LEU A 13 28.99 51.12 -3.22
C LEU A 13 27.85 50.29 -2.61
N SER A 14 26.73 50.16 -3.31
CA SER A 14 25.60 49.32 -2.90
C SER A 14 25.88 47.85 -3.23
N LEU A 15 26.11 47.06 -2.19
CA LEU A 15 26.27 45.60 -2.27
C LEU A 15 24.88 44.95 -2.33
N PHE A 16 24.43 44.56 -3.52
CA PHE A 16 23.22 43.74 -3.69
C PHE A 16 23.54 42.29 -3.28
N ALA A 17 23.05 41.88 -2.12
CA ALA A 17 23.03 40.47 -1.72
C ALA A 17 21.93 39.75 -2.52
N LEU A 18 22.33 38.81 -3.40
CA LEU A 18 21.38 37.89 -4.03
C LEU A 18 20.81 36.93 -2.97
N PRO A 19 19.49 36.73 -2.89
CA PRO A 19 18.93 35.66 -2.10
C PRO A 19 19.21 34.34 -2.81
N ALA A 20 19.93 33.44 -2.13
CA ALA A 20 20.09 32.05 -2.56
C ALA A 20 18.72 31.37 -2.48
N LEU A 21 18.10 31.15 -3.65
CA LEU A 21 16.86 30.40 -3.77
C LEU A 21 17.19 28.93 -3.49
N LEU A 22 16.89 28.46 -2.28
CA LEU A 22 16.92 27.04 -1.95
C LEU A 22 15.85 26.34 -2.78
N LEU A 23 16.27 25.64 -3.83
CA LEU A 23 15.43 24.70 -4.56
C LEU A 23 15.16 23.51 -3.62
N VAL A 24 14.06 23.60 -2.86
CA VAL A 24 13.45 22.42 -2.26
C VAL A 24 12.98 21.56 -3.43
N GLY A 25 13.64 20.43 -3.67
CA GLY A 25 13.17 19.45 -4.64
C GLY A 25 11.83 18.90 -4.17
N CYS A 26 10.75 19.20 -4.90
CA CYS A 26 9.51 18.42 -4.79
C CYS A 26 9.80 17.03 -5.34
N GLY A 27 10.13 16.08 -4.45
CA GLY A 27 9.80 14.69 -4.71
C GLY A 27 8.29 14.59 -4.92
N ASP A 28 7.86 13.75 -5.85
CA ASP A 28 6.45 13.42 -5.99
C ASP A 28 6.04 12.49 -4.84
N ASP A 29 5.93 13.04 -3.63
CA ASP A 29 5.59 12.32 -2.38
C ASP A 29 4.16 11.75 -2.40
N ARG A 30 3.45 11.85 -3.53
CA ARG A 30 2.08 11.37 -3.70
C ARG A 30 2.01 9.88 -3.94
N ILE A 31 3.09 9.29 -4.49
CA ILE A 31 3.17 7.87 -4.82
C ILE A 31 4.47 7.27 -4.30
N SER A 32 4.39 6.34 -3.35
CA SER A 32 5.55 5.53 -2.95
C SER A 32 5.61 4.26 -3.79
N HIS A 33 6.82 3.80 -4.13
CA HIS A 33 7.02 2.51 -4.80
C HIS A 33 7.57 1.49 -3.80
N VAL A 34 6.87 0.36 -3.65
CA VAL A 34 7.30 -0.76 -2.81
C VAL A 34 7.56 -1.98 -3.67
N ILE A 35 8.63 -2.71 -3.38
CA ILE A 35 8.93 -4.02 -3.96
C ILE A 35 8.75 -5.06 -2.87
N LEU A 36 7.87 -6.04 -3.13
CA LEU A 36 7.81 -7.28 -2.38
C LEU A 36 8.62 -8.34 -3.15
N GLU A 37 9.78 -8.70 -2.62
CA GLU A 37 10.58 -9.82 -3.11
C GLU A 37 9.99 -11.09 -2.52
N THR A 38 9.35 -11.92 -3.34
CA THR A 38 8.74 -13.17 -2.88
C THR A 38 9.52 -14.38 -3.38
N SER A 39 9.28 -15.54 -2.76
CA SER A 39 9.79 -16.83 -3.28
C SER A 39 9.31 -17.18 -4.70
N HIS A 40 8.29 -16.49 -5.22
CA HIS A 40 7.73 -16.68 -6.56
C HIS A 40 8.14 -15.59 -7.56
N GLY A 41 8.89 -14.56 -7.12
CA GLY A 41 9.28 -13.42 -7.93
C GLY A 41 8.92 -12.08 -7.27
N ASN A 42 9.19 -10.99 -7.98
CA ASN A 42 9.00 -9.65 -7.45
C ASN A 42 7.63 -9.07 -7.82
N ILE A 43 7.00 -8.40 -6.87
CA ILE A 43 5.77 -7.62 -7.06
C ILE A 43 6.11 -6.15 -6.75
N GLU A 44 5.94 -5.26 -7.74
CA GLU A 44 6.12 -3.80 -7.55
C GLU A 44 4.76 -3.14 -7.41
N ILE A 45 4.58 -2.36 -6.33
CA ILE A 45 3.32 -1.75 -5.94
C ILE A 45 3.51 -0.23 -5.88
N ALA A 46 2.59 0.50 -6.51
CA ALA A 46 2.41 1.93 -6.31
C ALA A 46 1.45 2.16 -5.14
N ILE A 47 1.89 2.92 -4.13
CA ILE A 47 1.15 3.25 -2.92
C ILE A 47 0.64 4.68 -3.01
N TYR A 48 -0.65 4.91 -2.82
CA TYR A 48 -1.32 6.18 -3.08
C TYR A 48 -1.40 7.06 -1.83
N ASN A 49 -0.27 7.67 -1.46
CA ASN A 49 -0.09 8.41 -0.21
C ASN A 49 -1.10 9.56 -0.02
N GLU A 50 -1.54 10.24 -1.08
CA GLU A 50 -2.54 11.33 -0.95
C GLU A 50 -3.99 10.86 -0.91
N LYS A 51 -4.32 9.75 -1.60
CA LYS A 51 -5.69 9.28 -1.71
C LYS A 51 -6.13 8.42 -0.53
N ALA A 52 -5.20 7.68 0.05
CA ALA A 52 -5.41 6.80 1.20
C ALA A 52 -4.28 7.00 2.23
N PRO A 53 -4.08 8.22 2.76
CA PRO A 53 -2.94 8.56 3.61
C PRO A 53 -2.81 7.68 4.86
N ILE A 54 -3.91 7.24 5.46
CA ILE A 54 -3.87 6.45 6.70
C ILE A 54 -3.40 5.03 6.39
N SER A 55 -4.02 4.39 5.41
CA SER A 55 -3.69 3.02 4.97
C SER A 55 -2.29 2.95 4.36
N ALA A 56 -1.92 3.95 3.56
CA ALA A 56 -0.58 4.06 2.98
C ALA A 56 0.49 4.22 4.05
N ALA A 57 0.28 5.10 5.03
CA ALA A 57 1.25 5.31 6.12
C ALA A 57 1.43 4.05 6.96
N ASP A 58 0.35 3.35 7.30
CA ASP A 58 0.40 2.09 8.05
C ASP A 58 1.14 1.01 7.24
N PHE A 59 0.79 0.78 5.98
CA PHE A 59 1.49 -0.20 5.14
C PHE A 59 2.99 0.09 5.00
N LEU A 60 3.34 1.35 4.75
CA LEU A 60 4.72 1.75 4.61
C LEU A 60 5.50 1.67 5.93
N TYR A 61 4.84 1.82 7.08
CA TYR A 61 5.46 1.55 8.38
C TYR A 61 5.90 0.09 8.50
N TYR A 62 5.07 -0.88 8.12
CA TYR A 62 5.47 -2.29 8.11
C TYR A 62 6.63 -2.56 7.13
N VAL A 63 6.63 -1.92 5.96
CA VAL A 63 7.74 -2.03 4.99
C VAL A 63 9.04 -1.48 5.57
N ASP A 64 9.04 -0.26 6.08
CA ASP A 64 10.26 0.43 6.52
C ASP A 64 10.90 -0.21 7.75
N ASN A 65 10.10 -0.85 8.59
CA ASN A 65 10.56 -1.55 9.77
C ASN A 65 10.84 -3.04 9.52
N GLY A 66 10.77 -3.50 8.27
CA GLY A 66 11.06 -4.90 7.90
C GLY A 66 10.08 -5.90 8.49
N LEU A 67 8.86 -5.47 8.83
CA LEU A 67 7.87 -6.31 9.51
C LEU A 67 7.19 -7.32 8.57
N TYR A 68 7.35 -7.19 7.26
CA TYR A 68 6.94 -8.21 6.29
C TYR A 68 8.06 -9.18 5.91
N ASP A 69 9.30 -8.97 6.36
CA ASP A 69 10.43 -9.81 5.98
C ASP A 69 10.28 -11.19 6.66
N GLY A 70 10.16 -12.25 5.85
CA GLY A 70 9.90 -13.61 6.32
C GLY A 70 8.43 -13.96 6.53
N GLU A 71 7.53 -12.99 6.37
CA GLU A 71 6.08 -13.18 6.39
C GLU A 71 5.57 -13.63 5.01
N GLY A 72 4.26 -13.61 4.72
CA GLY A 72 3.85 -14.11 3.41
C GLY A 72 2.38 -14.05 3.04
N PHE A 73 2.11 -14.51 1.82
CA PHE A 73 0.76 -14.81 1.37
C PHE A 73 0.36 -16.18 1.87
N TYR A 74 -0.82 -16.27 2.49
CA TYR A 74 -1.31 -17.48 3.16
C TYR A 74 -2.68 -17.93 2.66
N ARG A 75 -3.39 -17.09 1.90
CA ARG A 75 -4.72 -17.39 1.40
C ARG A 75 -4.86 -16.96 -0.05
N ALA A 76 -5.47 -17.82 -0.85
CA ALA A 76 -5.81 -17.58 -2.24
C ALA A 76 -7.29 -17.89 -2.46
N VAL A 77 -8.05 -16.90 -2.90
CA VAL A 77 -9.46 -17.05 -3.27
C VAL A 77 -9.55 -17.17 -4.78
N ARG A 78 -10.31 -18.17 -5.22
CA ARG A 78 -10.70 -18.42 -6.60
C ARG A 78 -12.22 -18.46 -6.69
N PRO A 79 -12.82 -18.26 -7.88
CA PRO A 79 -14.27 -18.20 -8.00
C PRO A 79 -14.96 -19.47 -7.48
N GLN A 80 -14.34 -20.65 -7.69
CA GLN A 80 -14.90 -21.94 -7.27
C GLN A 80 -14.81 -22.19 -5.75
N THR A 81 -13.99 -21.39 -5.05
CA THR A 81 -13.75 -21.50 -3.60
C THR A 81 -14.41 -20.37 -2.81
N ASP A 82 -15.07 -19.43 -3.49
CA ASP A 82 -15.81 -18.36 -2.82
C ASP A 82 -17.21 -18.88 -2.42
N PRO A 83 -17.46 -19.14 -1.12
CA PRO A 83 -18.74 -19.70 -0.67
C PRO A 83 -19.91 -18.72 -0.83
N ARG A 84 -19.63 -17.44 -1.11
CA ARG A 84 -20.66 -16.41 -1.32
C ARG A 84 -21.10 -16.28 -2.78
N GLY A 85 -20.39 -16.95 -3.71
CA GLY A 85 -20.72 -16.89 -5.13
C GLY A 85 -20.54 -15.52 -5.77
N LEU A 86 -19.72 -14.65 -5.16
CA LEU A 86 -19.39 -13.33 -5.69
C LEU A 86 -18.34 -13.40 -6.80
N ASN A 87 -17.73 -14.58 -6.98
CA ASN A 87 -16.68 -14.86 -7.95
C ASN A 87 -15.41 -14.03 -7.72
N MET A 88 -15.14 -13.71 -6.45
CA MET A 88 -13.94 -13.01 -6.04
C MET A 88 -12.67 -13.79 -6.39
N GLU A 89 -11.62 -13.05 -6.71
CA GLU A 89 -10.28 -13.53 -6.99
C GLU A 89 -9.26 -12.64 -6.29
N ILE A 90 -8.69 -13.12 -5.19
CA ILE A 90 -7.70 -12.37 -4.40
C ILE A 90 -6.58 -13.29 -3.92
N ILE A 91 -5.42 -12.71 -3.62
CA ILE A 91 -4.45 -13.30 -2.69
C ILE A 91 -4.36 -12.42 -1.45
N GLN A 92 -4.36 -13.03 -0.27
CA GLN A 92 -4.23 -12.35 1.00
C GLN A 92 -2.90 -12.74 1.66
N GLY A 93 -2.21 -11.73 2.17
CA GLY A 93 -0.92 -11.86 2.82
C GLY A 93 -0.74 -10.85 3.95
N GLY A 94 0.44 -10.88 4.55
CA GLY A 94 0.73 -10.15 5.77
C GLY A 94 1.38 -11.09 6.78
N LEU A 95 1.18 -10.81 8.06
CA LEU A 95 1.76 -11.61 9.14
C LEU A 95 1.18 -13.04 9.16
N LEU A 96 2.03 -14.04 9.44
CA LEU A 96 1.68 -15.47 9.47
C LEU A 96 1.43 -16.00 10.89
N GLY A 97 1.70 -15.21 11.92
CA GLY A 97 1.56 -15.63 13.31
C GLY A 97 2.20 -14.71 14.34
N MET A 98 2.76 -13.57 13.90
CA MET A 98 3.16 -12.49 14.81
C MET A 98 1.93 -11.68 15.25
N GLU A 99 1.98 -11.16 16.48
CA GLU A 99 1.01 -10.15 16.92
C GLU A 99 1.16 -8.88 16.08
N THR A 100 0.03 -8.22 15.81
CA THR A 100 -0.01 -6.94 15.12
C THR A 100 0.77 -5.88 15.90
N VAL A 101 1.66 -5.15 15.23
CA VAL A 101 2.55 -4.18 15.87
C VAL A 101 1.93 -2.78 15.89
N THR A 102 1.09 -2.47 14.91
CA THR A 102 0.33 -1.21 14.85
C THR A 102 -1.07 -1.38 15.43
N ALA A 103 -1.66 -0.26 15.87
CA ALA A 103 -3.07 -0.22 16.24
C ALA A 103 -3.95 -0.36 14.98
N THR A 104 -5.22 -0.69 15.18
CA THR A 104 -6.18 -0.64 14.07
C THR A 104 -6.33 0.79 13.58
N ILE A 105 -6.57 0.94 12.28
CA ILE A 105 -6.63 2.22 11.59
C ILE A 105 -8.06 2.60 11.19
N GLU A 106 -8.28 3.91 11.01
CA GLU A 106 -9.52 4.42 10.44
C GLU A 106 -9.74 3.86 9.02
N HIS A 107 -10.99 3.51 8.71
CA HIS A 107 -11.34 2.83 7.47
C HIS A 107 -11.58 3.83 6.33
N GLU A 108 -10.62 3.95 5.42
CA GLU A 108 -10.69 4.81 4.22
C GLU A 108 -11.47 4.12 3.08
N THR A 109 -12.81 4.23 3.10
CA THR A 109 -13.68 3.55 2.12
C THR A 109 -13.38 3.97 0.68
N THR A 110 -13.71 3.11 -0.29
CA THR A 110 -13.59 3.43 -1.72
C THR A 110 -14.47 4.61 -2.16
N GLN A 111 -15.55 4.90 -1.43
CA GLN A 111 -16.36 6.11 -1.64
C GLN A 111 -15.60 7.39 -1.27
N VAL A 112 -14.79 7.36 -0.21
CA VAL A 112 -13.97 8.50 0.23
C VAL A 112 -12.75 8.67 -0.68
N THR A 113 -12.03 7.58 -0.96
CA THR A 113 -10.75 7.62 -1.69
C THR A 113 -10.92 7.66 -3.21
N GLY A 114 -12.07 7.21 -3.71
CA GLY A 114 -12.32 7.00 -5.15
C GLY A 114 -11.51 5.86 -5.75
N LEU A 115 -10.89 5.01 -4.94
CA LEU A 115 -10.10 3.86 -5.37
C LEU A 115 -10.95 2.60 -5.35
N SER A 116 -11.08 1.92 -6.48
CA SER A 116 -11.90 0.70 -6.63
C SER A 116 -11.03 -0.55 -6.73
N HIS A 117 -11.57 -1.70 -6.32
CA HIS A 117 -10.94 -3.03 -6.35
C HIS A 117 -10.81 -3.61 -7.78
N THR A 118 -10.13 -2.87 -8.66
CA THR A 118 -9.76 -3.32 -10.02
C THR A 118 -8.55 -4.25 -10.02
N ASP A 119 -8.24 -4.91 -11.15
CA ASP A 119 -7.07 -5.80 -11.27
C ASP A 119 -5.79 -5.16 -10.71
N GLY A 120 -5.17 -5.85 -9.75
CA GLY A 120 -3.96 -5.43 -9.04
C GLY A 120 -4.17 -4.44 -7.89
N ALA A 121 -5.39 -4.02 -7.56
CA ALA A 121 -5.64 -3.18 -6.38
C ALA A 121 -5.14 -3.88 -5.11
N ILE A 122 -4.44 -3.15 -4.23
CA ILE A 122 -4.05 -3.63 -2.91
C ILE A 122 -4.89 -2.93 -1.84
N SER A 123 -5.37 -3.70 -0.86
CA SER A 123 -6.38 -3.25 0.10
C SER A 123 -6.14 -3.85 1.49
N ILE A 124 -6.55 -3.13 2.53
CA ILE A 124 -6.41 -3.55 3.93
C ILE A 124 -7.48 -4.59 4.25
N ALA A 125 -7.08 -5.72 4.83
CA ALA A 125 -8.02 -6.72 5.34
C ALA A 125 -8.61 -6.27 6.68
N ARG A 126 -9.83 -6.71 6.98
CA ARG A 126 -10.55 -6.40 8.22
C ARG A 126 -11.54 -7.49 8.57
N ASP A 127 -11.94 -7.52 9.84
CA ASP A 127 -13.11 -8.28 10.29
C ASP A 127 -14.35 -7.37 10.24
N GLU A 128 -14.31 -6.28 11.01
CA GLU A 128 -15.36 -5.25 11.09
C GLU A 128 -14.80 -3.87 10.68
N PRO A 129 -15.65 -2.88 10.35
CA PRO A 129 -15.17 -1.53 10.05
C PRO A 129 -14.31 -0.96 11.20
N GLY A 130 -13.13 -0.42 10.87
CA GLY A 130 -12.18 0.13 11.85
C GLY A 130 -11.32 -0.89 12.60
N THR A 131 -11.42 -2.18 12.26
CA THR A 131 -10.55 -3.25 12.83
C THR A 131 -9.33 -3.55 11.97
N GLY A 132 -9.24 -2.98 10.77
CA GLY A 132 -8.15 -3.24 9.85
C GLY A 132 -6.82 -2.67 10.33
N SER A 133 -5.74 -3.34 9.97
CA SER A 133 -4.37 -2.82 9.99
C SER A 133 -3.62 -3.44 8.81
N ALA A 134 -2.57 -2.77 8.34
CA ALA A 134 -1.74 -3.24 7.25
C ALA A 134 -0.97 -4.52 7.59
N ALA A 135 -0.99 -4.97 8.85
CA ALA A 135 -0.55 -6.33 9.22
C ALA A 135 -1.15 -7.40 8.30
N TYR A 136 -2.35 -7.15 7.76
CA TYR A 136 -3.00 -8.02 6.78
C TYR A 136 -3.53 -7.20 5.59
N PHE A 137 -3.14 -7.59 4.38
CA PHE A 137 -3.56 -6.97 3.14
C PHE A 137 -3.93 -8.02 2.11
N PHE A 138 -4.63 -7.62 1.06
CA PHE A 138 -4.91 -8.48 -0.09
C PHE A 138 -4.74 -7.74 -1.40
N ILE A 139 -4.52 -8.51 -2.47
CA ILE A 139 -4.38 -8.03 -3.84
C ILE A 139 -5.50 -8.62 -4.69
N SER A 140 -6.26 -7.76 -5.36
CA SER A 140 -7.29 -8.14 -6.33
C SER A 140 -6.68 -8.69 -7.62
N ILE A 141 -7.27 -9.77 -8.13
CA ILE A 141 -6.99 -10.35 -9.43
C ILE A 141 -8.29 -10.20 -10.24
N GLY A 142 -8.23 -9.51 -11.37
CA GLY A 142 -9.44 -9.01 -12.02
C GLY A 142 -10.18 -7.95 -11.19
N ASP A 143 -11.35 -7.56 -11.68
CA ASP A 143 -12.20 -6.58 -11.02
C ASP A 143 -13.09 -7.27 -9.98
N ASN A 144 -13.01 -6.82 -8.73
CA ASN A 144 -13.70 -7.38 -7.57
C ASN A 144 -14.54 -6.28 -6.89
N THR A 145 -15.42 -5.60 -7.64
CA THR A 145 -16.14 -4.40 -7.16
C THR A 145 -17.14 -4.69 -6.04
N GLU A 146 -17.49 -5.95 -5.80
CA GLU A 146 -18.21 -6.42 -4.61
C GLU A 146 -17.47 -6.09 -3.29
N LEU A 147 -16.18 -5.78 -3.36
CA LEU A 147 -15.33 -5.34 -2.25
C LEU A 147 -15.36 -3.83 -2.03
N ASP A 148 -15.91 -3.06 -2.98
CA ASP A 148 -16.04 -1.62 -2.85
C ASP A 148 -17.10 -1.24 -1.81
N PHE A 149 -17.10 0.02 -1.37
CA PHE A 149 -18.20 0.61 -0.63
C PHE A 149 -19.53 0.41 -1.37
N GLY A 150 -20.54 -0.07 -0.66
CA GLY A 150 -21.85 -0.46 -1.21
C GLY A 150 -21.85 -1.83 -1.90
N GLY A 151 -20.71 -2.52 -1.98
CA GLY A 151 -20.59 -3.87 -2.53
C GLY A 151 -21.17 -4.93 -1.60
N GLU A 152 -21.44 -6.12 -2.15
CA GLU A 152 -22.18 -7.19 -1.48
C GLU A 152 -21.32 -8.04 -0.52
N ARG A 153 -19.99 -7.83 -0.48
CA ARG A 153 -19.09 -8.70 0.27
C ARG A 153 -19.28 -8.61 1.78
N ASN A 154 -19.55 -7.42 2.31
CA ASN A 154 -19.68 -7.17 3.74
C ASN A 154 -21.12 -6.69 4.04
N PRO A 155 -21.82 -7.29 5.02
CA PRO A 155 -23.17 -6.86 5.39
C PRO A 155 -23.27 -5.39 5.83
N ASP A 156 -22.18 -4.83 6.33
CA ASP A 156 -22.08 -3.41 6.72
C ASP A 156 -22.06 -2.44 5.52
N GLY A 157 -21.82 -2.91 4.29
CA GLY A 157 -21.73 -2.07 3.09
C GLY A 157 -20.52 -1.14 3.03
N GLN A 158 -19.57 -1.22 3.98
CA GLN A 158 -18.41 -0.33 4.05
C GLN A 158 -17.25 -0.74 3.13
N GLY A 159 -17.31 -1.95 2.55
CA GLY A 159 -16.26 -2.50 1.67
C GLY A 159 -14.89 -2.59 2.35
N TYR A 160 -13.82 -2.58 1.55
CA TYR A 160 -12.42 -2.56 2.01
C TYR A 160 -11.69 -1.30 1.55
N ALA A 161 -10.58 -0.96 2.22
CA ALA A 161 -9.81 0.25 1.98
C ALA A 161 -8.67 -0.01 0.97
N VAL A 162 -8.90 0.33 -0.30
CA VAL A 162 -7.86 0.30 -1.35
C VAL A 162 -6.88 1.44 -1.10
N PHE A 163 -5.58 1.14 -1.13
CA PHE A 163 -4.52 2.14 -0.87
C PHE A 163 -3.39 2.13 -1.90
N GLY A 164 -3.45 1.24 -2.91
CA GLY A 164 -2.44 1.17 -3.93
C GLY A 164 -2.80 0.24 -5.08
N LYS A 165 -1.83 -0.02 -5.96
CA LYS A 165 -1.99 -0.93 -7.09
C LYS A 165 -0.66 -1.58 -7.48
N VAL A 166 -0.70 -2.87 -7.80
CA VAL A 166 0.42 -3.58 -8.44
C VAL A 166 0.66 -2.99 -9.83
N ILE A 167 1.89 -2.54 -10.07
CA ILE A 167 2.32 -1.96 -11.35
C ILE A 167 3.25 -2.89 -12.14
N LYS A 168 3.87 -3.89 -11.48
CA LYS A 168 4.62 -4.99 -12.11
C LYS A 168 4.51 -6.26 -11.27
N GLY A 169 4.57 -7.43 -11.92
CA GLY A 169 4.51 -8.73 -11.24
C GLY A 169 3.10 -9.28 -11.05
N MET A 170 2.11 -8.84 -11.84
CA MET A 170 0.77 -9.43 -11.78
C MET A 170 0.74 -10.90 -12.27
N ASP A 171 1.71 -11.33 -13.07
CA ASP A 171 1.97 -12.73 -13.37
C ASP A 171 2.41 -13.52 -12.13
N VAL A 172 3.24 -12.92 -11.27
CA VAL A 172 3.62 -13.49 -9.96
C VAL A 172 2.40 -13.59 -9.04
N VAL A 173 1.59 -12.54 -8.94
CA VAL A 173 0.33 -12.54 -8.16
C VAL A 173 -0.59 -13.69 -8.58
N ARG A 174 -0.79 -13.88 -9.90
CA ARG A 174 -1.59 -15.00 -10.43
C ARG A 174 -0.95 -16.36 -10.17
N ALA A 175 0.38 -16.48 -10.25
CA ALA A 175 1.08 -17.72 -9.89
C ALA A 175 0.88 -18.10 -8.41
N ILE A 176 0.89 -17.11 -7.51
CA ILE A 176 0.57 -17.32 -6.09
C ILE A 176 -0.88 -17.80 -5.93
N GLN A 177 -1.84 -17.15 -6.60
CA GLN A 177 -3.25 -17.56 -6.55
C GLN A 177 -3.46 -19.01 -7.01
N MET A 178 -2.63 -19.50 -7.94
CA MET A 178 -2.69 -20.86 -8.48
C MET A 178 -1.97 -21.92 -7.64
N SER A 179 -1.32 -21.53 -6.53
CA SER A 179 -0.61 -22.46 -5.64
C SER A 179 -1.56 -23.38 -4.87
N ASP A 180 -1.08 -24.54 -4.43
CA ASP A 180 -1.92 -25.55 -3.77
C ASP A 180 -2.60 -25.01 -2.50
N THR A 181 -3.93 -25.13 -2.43
CA THR A 181 -4.77 -24.77 -1.28
C THR A 181 -5.34 -26.02 -0.59
N GLY A 182 -5.87 -25.84 0.62
CA GLY A 182 -6.47 -26.92 1.42
C GLY A 182 -5.82 -27.10 2.79
N ALA A 183 -5.00 -26.14 3.25
CA ALA A 183 -4.63 -26.10 4.66
C ALA A 183 -5.87 -25.91 5.55
N ILE A 184 -5.76 -26.39 6.80
CA ILE A 184 -6.85 -26.29 7.78
C ILE A 184 -7.18 -24.82 8.01
N SER A 185 -8.47 -24.52 8.01
CA SER A 185 -9.01 -23.25 8.51
C SER A 185 -10.00 -23.54 9.63
N ASP A 186 -10.04 -22.67 10.63
CA ASP A 186 -11.04 -22.71 11.71
C ASP A 186 -12.32 -21.94 11.34
N ASP A 187 -12.32 -21.23 10.19
CA ASP A 187 -13.47 -20.50 9.66
C ASP A 187 -14.05 -21.23 8.44
N ALA A 188 -15.37 -21.48 8.48
CA ALA A 188 -16.12 -22.09 7.39
C ALA A 188 -16.03 -21.29 6.07
N ILE A 189 -15.88 -19.97 6.16
CA ILE A 189 -15.82 -19.06 5.01
C ILE A 189 -14.52 -19.18 4.23
N THR A 190 -13.43 -19.57 4.90
CA THR A 190 -12.09 -19.63 4.30
C THR A 190 -11.63 -21.05 4.02
N GLN A 191 -12.53 -22.03 4.18
CA GLN A 191 -12.27 -23.43 3.82
C GLN A 191 -11.84 -23.55 2.36
N GLY A 192 -10.77 -24.32 2.13
CA GLY A 192 -10.22 -24.55 0.79
C GLY A 192 -9.47 -23.36 0.18
N GLN A 193 -9.40 -22.21 0.86
CA GLN A 193 -8.71 -21.00 0.38
C GLN A 193 -7.31 -20.86 0.99
N MET A 194 -7.02 -21.52 2.11
CA MET A 194 -5.72 -21.45 2.78
C MET A 194 -4.66 -22.22 1.98
N LEU A 195 -3.53 -21.57 1.70
CA LEU A 195 -2.40 -22.19 1.00
C LEU A 195 -1.80 -23.31 1.85
N THR A 196 -1.51 -24.44 1.22
CA THR A 196 -0.83 -25.56 1.90
C THR A 196 0.59 -25.20 2.34
N LYS A 197 1.21 -24.25 1.65
CA LYS A 197 2.49 -23.61 1.99
C LYS A 197 2.38 -22.11 1.73
N PRO A 198 2.60 -21.25 2.74
CA PRO A 198 2.64 -19.81 2.50
C PRO A 198 3.72 -19.43 1.48
N VAL A 199 3.41 -18.43 0.65
CA VAL A 199 4.40 -17.81 -0.25
C VAL A 199 5.11 -16.69 0.49
N ILE A 200 6.37 -16.96 0.86
CA ILE A 200 7.16 -16.05 1.69
C ILE A 200 7.54 -14.77 0.93
N ILE A 201 7.31 -13.63 1.58
CA ILE A 201 7.91 -12.34 1.28
C ILE A 201 9.31 -12.36 1.90
N VAL A 202 10.31 -12.60 1.05
CA VAL A 202 11.72 -12.64 1.46
C VAL A 202 12.17 -11.26 1.96
N LYS A 203 11.70 -10.21 1.29
CA LYS A 203 11.97 -8.83 1.68
C LYS A 203 10.90 -7.86 1.16
N ALA A 204 10.52 -6.89 1.98
CA ALA A 204 9.76 -5.72 1.54
C ALA A 204 10.65 -4.47 1.60
N LYS A 205 10.64 -3.63 0.57
CA LYS A 205 11.43 -2.39 0.57
C LYS A 205 10.82 -1.30 -0.30
N ARG A 206 11.04 -0.04 0.09
CA ARG A 206 10.83 1.11 -0.80
C ARG A 206 11.91 1.18 -1.88
N LYS A 207 11.57 1.71 -3.04
CA LYS A 207 12.48 1.91 -4.18
C LYS A 207 13.13 3.29 -4.16
#